data_AF-A0A954X7S0-F1
#
_entry.id   AF-A0A954X7S0-F1
#
_cell.length_a   1.000
_cell.length_b   1.000
_cell.length_c   1.000
_cell.angle_alpha   90.00
_cell.angle_beta   90.00
_cell.angle_gamma   90.00
#
_symmetry.space_group_name_H-M   'P 1'
#
loop_
_entity.id
_entity.type
_entity.pdbx_description
1 polymer ?
#
loop_
_entity_poly.entity_id
_entity_poly.type
_entity_poly.pdbx_seq_one_letter_code
_entity_poly.pdbx_strand_id
1 'polypeptide(L)'
;MIHAPNRIRLRSLAAVCLATISGLASSGIVATTRNLQADEPAEVKRAFIDGSGPDWRALTGEDFTRVNCDPETWTFKDGMIHCTGQPVGVIRTKQEFTNFELVVEWRHLKSAGNSGVFAWAAEAGLADLKPGQLPSIGIEVQMLDHGYKEQYEQRSGRK
;
A
#
# COMPACT_ATOMS: atom_id res chain seq x y z
N MET A 1 -0.81 15.96 8.49
CA MET A 1 0.54 16.35 8.07
C MET A 1 1.41 15.11 8.12
N ILE A 2 1.40 14.36 7.02
CA ILE A 2 2.18 13.13 6.88
C ILE A 2 3.47 13.43 6.12
N HIS A 3 4.51 12.68 6.46
CA HIS A 3 5.64 12.42 5.57
C HIS A 3 5.68 10.93 5.28
N ALA A 4 5.80 10.59 4.00
CA ALA A 4 6.14 9.24 3.58
C ALA A 4 7.53 9.30 2.92
N PRO A 5 8.55 8.54 3.39
CA PRO A 5 9.77 8.37 2.61
C PRO A 5 9.46 7.76 1.23
N ASN A 6 10.43 7.79 0.30
CA ASN A 6 10.42 7.20 -1.06
C ASN A 6 10.24 5.66 -1.10
N ARG A 7 9.65 5.12 -0.05
CA ARG A 7 9.32 3.72 0.13
C ARG A 7 7.83 3.49 -0.05
N ILE A 8 7.16 4.36 -0.83
CA ILE A 8 5.97 3.94 -1.55
C ILE A 8 6.44 3.05 -2.68
N ARG A 9 6.28 1.75 -2.49
CA ARG A 9 6.66 0.75 -3.49
C ARG A 9 5.45 -0.03 -3.90
N LEU A 10 5.36 -0.28 -5.19
CA LEU A 10 4.27 -1.00 -5.80
C LEU A 10 4.83 -2.15 -6.63
N ARG A 11 4.19 -3.31 -6.53
CA ARG A 11 4.30 -4.35 -7.56
C ARG A 11 2.91 -4.68 -8.07
N SER A 12 2.76 -4.73 -9.39
CA SER A 12 1.53 -5.21 -10.04
C SER A 12 1.62 -6.71 -10.23
N LEU A 13 0.58 -7.44 -9.85
CA LEU A 13 0.57 -8.89 -9.98
C LEU A 13 -0.05 -9.29 -11.32
N ALA A 14 0.79 -9.72 -12.27
CA ALA A 14 0.37 -10.37 -13.50
C ALA A 14 0.52 -11.89 -13.35
N ALA A 15 -0.57 -12.65 -13.56
CA ALA A 15 -0.52 -14.11 -13.53
C ALA A 15 0.21 -14.63 -14.78
N VAL A 16 1.49 -15.00 -14.64
CA VAL A 16 2.22 -15.73 -15.68
C VAL A 16 2.10 -17.23 -15.38
N CYS A 17 1.19 -17.90 -16.08
CA CYS A 17 1.02 -19.34 -15.98
C CYS A 17 1.90 -20.02 -17.05
N LEU A 18 3.12 -20.42 -16.70
CA LEU A 18 3.99 -21.22 -17.58
C LEU A 18 3.96 -22.68 -17.13
N ALA A 19 3.03 -23.47 -17.67
CA ALA A 19 3.01 -24.92 -17.47
C ALA A 19 3.93 -25.58 -18.51
N THR A 20 5.05 -26.17 -18.07
CA THR A 20 5.85 -27.08 -18.90
C THR A 20 5.52 -28.52 -18.51
N ILE A 21 4.89 -29.25 -19.43
CA ILE A 21 4.59 -30.68 -19.28
C ILE A 21 5.81 -31.45 -19.75
N SER A 22 6.48 -32.19 -18.86
CA SER A 22 7.52 -33.14 -19.25
C SER A 22 7.19 -34.57 -18.76
N GLY A 23 6.94 -35.43 -19.75
CA GLY A 23 7.26 -36.87 -19.85
C GLY A 23 6.95 -37.83 -18.69
N LEU A 24 6.04 -38.78 -18.93
CA LEU A 24 5.94 -40.02 -18.16
C LEU A 24 7.15 -40.92 -18.46
N ALA A 25 7.91 -41.26 -17.42
CA ALA A 25 8.82 -42.41 -17.42
C ALA A 25 8.24 -43.51 -16.52
N SER A 26 8.00 -44.68 -17.10
CA SER A 26 7.60 -45.89 -16.39
C SER A 26 8.80 -46.49 -15.65
N SER A 27 8.65 -46.77 -14.36
CA SER A 27 9.65 -47.53 -13.59
C SER A 27 8.96 -48.39 -12.52
N GLY A 28 9.44 -49.64 -12.43
CA GLY A 28 8.87 -50.70 -11.60
C GLY A 28 8.96 -50.44 -10.09
N ILE A 29 8.08 -51.11 -9.36
CA ILE A 29 7.92 -50.97 -7.91
C ILE A 29 9.03 -51.76 -7.21
N VAL A 30 9.96 -51.04 -6.56
CA VAL A 30 10.83 -51.59 -5.52
C VAL A 30 10.27 -51.12 -4.17
N ALA A 31 9.86 -52.07 -3.32
CA ALA A 31 9.36 -51.77 -1.98
C ALA A 31 10.54 -51.54 -1.03
N THR A 32 10.94 -50.28 -0.88
CA THR A 32 11.91 -49.86 0.13
C THR A 32 11.17 -49.52 1.42
N THR A 33 11.48 -50.21 2.52
CA THR A 33 11.01 -49.86 3.87
C THR A 33 11.52 -48.46 4.22
N ARG A 34 10.62 -47.47 4.27
CA ARG A 34 10.96 -46.12 4.71
C ARG A 34 11.01 -46.11 6.24
N ASN A 35 12.19 -45.83 6.77
CA ASN A 35 12.34 -45.48 8.18
C ASN A 35 11.68 -44.11 8.38
N LEU A 36 10.61 -44.04 9.17
CA LEU A 36 9.95 -42.78 9.50
C LEU A 36 10.77 -42.07 10.58
N GLN A 37 11.84 -41.40 10.16
CA GLN A 37 12.38 -40.31 10.97
C GLN A 37 11.37 -39.16 10.91
N ALA A 38 10.98 -38.66 12.07
CA ALA A 38 10.22 -37.42 12.14
C ALA A 38 11.05 -36.33 11.46
N ASP A 39 10.50 -35.72 10.40
CA ASP A 39 11.09 -34.54 9.80
C ASP A 39 11.24 -33.48 10.89
N GLU A 40 12.45 -32.92 11.02
CA GLU A 40 12.69 -31.69 11.78
C GLU A 40 11.62 -30.66 11.39
N PRO A 41 11.00 -29.93 12.34
CA PRO A 41 9.95 -28.99 12.01
C PRO A 41 10.49 -27.98 11.02
N ALA A 42 9.93 -27.99 9.81
CA ALA A 42 10.34 -27.10 8.74
C ALA A 42 10.34 -25.65 9.25
N GLU A 43 11.48 -24.97 9.09
CA GLU A 43 11.63 -23.57 9.48
C GLU A 43 10.49 -22.76 8.83
N VAL A 44 9.64 -22.16 9.66
CA VAL A 44 8.46 -21.43 9.16
C VAL A 44 8.96 -20.27 8.32
N LYS A 45 8.85 -20.40 7.00
CA LYS A 45 9.17 -19.33 6.05
C LYS A 45 8.31 -18.11 6.37
N ARG A 46 8.93 -17.09 6.99
CA ARG A 46 8.25 -15.82 7.24
C ARG A 46 8.05 -15.10 5.90
N ALA A 47 6.79 -14.85 5.54
CA ALA A 47 6.46 -14.02 4.40
C ALA A 47 6.49 -12.55 4.84
N PHE A 48 7.58 -11.84 4.55
CA PHE A 48 7.65 -10.38 4.69
C PHE A 48 7.38 -9.71 3.35
N ILE A 49 6.57 -8.65 3.37
CA ILE A 49 6.39 -7.73 2.25
C ILE A 49 7.05 -6.42 2.68
N ASP A 50 8.29 -6.20 2.27
CA ASP A 50 9.12 -5.03 2.65
C ASP A 50 9.43 -4.11 1.45
N GLY A 51 8.79 -4.36 0.31
CA GLY A 51 9.01 -3.60 -0.91
C GLY A 51 10.33 -3.96 -1.63
N SER A 52 10.98 -5.06 -1.24
CA SER A 52 12.15 -5.61 -1.93
C SER A 52 11.80 -6.86 -2.75
N GLY A 53 12.58 -7.12 -3.79
CA GLY A 53 12.40 -8.26 -4.69
C GLY A 53 12.03 -7.86 -6.13
N PRO A 54 11.77 -8.85 -6.99
CA PRO A 54 11.38 -8.61 -8.39
C PRO A 54 10.14 -7.74 -8.49
N ASP A 55 10.07 -6.93 -9.55
CA ASP A 55 8.91 -6.13 -9.96
C ASP A 55 8.42 -5.05 -8.99
N TRP A 56 9.07 -4.88 -7.84
CA TRP A 56 8.88 -3.70 -7.01
C TRP A 56 9.52 -2.48 -7.66
N ARG A 57 8.73 -1.41 -7.83
CA ARG A 57 9.24 -0.10 -8.21
C ARG A 57 8.88 0.94 -7.16
N ALA A 58 9.74 1.93 -6.99
CA ALA A 58 9.40 3.12 -6.24
C ALA A 58 8.38 3.96 -7.04
N LEU A 59 7.37 4.50 -6.36
CA LEU A 59 6.52 5.55 -6.89
C LEU A 59 7.12 6.91 -6.56
N THR A 60 7.24 7.77 -7.56
CA THR A 60 7.78 9.12 -7.46
C THR A 60 6.71 10.17 -7.77
N GLY A 61 7.03 11.46 -7.65
CA GLY A 61 6.09 12.53 -8.01
C GLY A 61 5.57 12.45 -9.44
N GLU A 62 6.32 11.82 -10.35
CA GLU A 62 5.90 11.63 -11.75
C GLU A 62 4.76 10.61 -11.89
N ASP A 63 4.58 9.72 -10.92
CA ASP A 63 3.53 8.70 -10.91
C ASP A 63 2.18 9.22 -10.44
N PHE A 64 2.14 10.43 -9.85
CA PHE A 64 0.95 10.99 -9.24
C PHE A 64 0.43 12.21 -9.99
N THR A 65 -0.87 12.46 -9.84
CA THR A 65 -1.52 13.71 -10.21
C THR A 65 -2.40 14.20 -9.07
N ARG A 66 -2.54 15.53 -8.95
CA ARG A 66 -3.44 16.16 -7.97
C ARG A 66 -4.89 15.96 -8.40
N VAL A 67 -5.78 15.83 -7.42
CA VAL A 67 -7.23 15.73 -7.64
C VAL A 67 -7.91 17.03 -7.24
N ASN A 68 -7.85 17.41 -5.96
CA ASN A 68 -8.64 18.50 -5.38
C ASN A 68 -7.86 19.37 -4.39
N CYS A 69 -6.57 19.57 -4.64
CA CYS A 69 -5.69 20.30 -3.73
C CYS A 69 -4.76 21.28 -4.48
N ASP A 70 -4.24 22.26 -3.74
CA ASP A 70 -3.31 23.25 -4.27
C ASP A 70 -1.94 22.61 -4.57
N PRO A 71 -1.15 23.18 -5.51
CA PRO A 71 0.17 22.65 -5.87
C PRO A 71 1.11 22.41 -4.69
N GLU A 72 1.04 23.25 -3.66
CA GLU A 72 1.89 23.19 -2.46
C GLU A 72 1.40 22.17 -1.40
N THR A 73 0.18 21.64 -1.55
CA THR A 73 -0.40 20.71 -0.57
C THR A 73 0.39 19.42 -0.48
N TRP A 74 0.82 18.92 -1.63
CA TRP A 74 1.59 17.69 -1.80
C TRP A 74 2.87 18.00 -2.57
N THR A 75 3.99 17.89 -1.88
CA THR A 75 5.32 18.12 -2.47
C THR A 75 6.16 16.85 -2.40
N PHE A 76 7.02 16.70 -3.42
CA PHE A 76 7.94 15.57 -3.54
C PHE A 76 9.35 16.15 -3.51
N LYS A 77 10.08 15.90 -2.43
CA LYS A 77 11.41 16.47 -2.23
C LYS A 77 12.31 15.49 -1.48
N ASP A 78 13.58 15.41 -1.88
CA ASP A 78 14.60 14.59 -1.20
C ASP A 78 14.18 13.12 -1.04
N GLY A 79 13.42 12.63 -2.01
CA GLY A 79 12.82 11.31 -1.97
C GLY A 79 11.82 11.12 -0.83
N MET A 80 11.02 12.13 -0.51
CA MET A 80 9.93 12.05 0.44
C MET A 80 8.71 12.73 -0.14
N ILE A 81 7.54 12.22 0.21
CA ILE A 81 6.26 12.86 -0.04
C ILE A 81 5.86 13.61 1.23
N HIS A 82 5.56 14.89 1.07
CA HIS A 82 5.17 15.79 2.14
C HIS A 82 3.74 16.28 1.90
N CYS A 83 2.88 16.14 2.91
CA CYS A 83 1.52 16.67 2.87
C CYS A 83 1.31 17.72 3.97
N THR A 84 0.96 18.94 3.58
CA THR A 84 0.62 20.02 4.53
C THR A 84 -0.70 19.73 5.24
N GLY A 85 -1.63 19.06 4.55
CA GLY A 85 -3.02 18.84 4.97
C GLY A 85 -3.90 20.08 4.82
N GLN A 86 -3.43 21.12 4.12
CA GLN A 86 -4.11 22.40 3.96
C GLN A 86 -4.04 22.85 2.49
N PRO A 87 -5.16 22.86 1.76
CA PRO A 87 -6.45 22.27 2.14
C PRO A 87 -6.35 20.74 2.31
N VAL A 88 -7.38 20.13 2.91
CA VAL A 88 -7.52 18.67 2.83
C VAL A 88 -7.79 18.32 1.37
N GLY A 89 -7.01 17.39 0.83
CA GLY A 89 -7.19 16.91 -0.53
C GLY A 89 -6.19 15.81 -0.86
N VAL A 90 -6.44 15.14 -1.97
CA VAL A 90 -5.76 13.91 -2.35
C VAL A 90 -4.97 14.07 -3.64
N ILE A 91 -3.96 13.21 -3.78
CA ILE A 91 -3.31 12.87 -5.04
C ILE A 91 -3.68 11.44 -5.40
N ARG A 92 -3.61 11.09 -6.68
CA ARG A 92 -3.85 9.73 -7.18
C ARG A 92 -2.75 9.31 -8.12
N THR A 93 -2.53 8.00 -8.25
CA THR A 93 -1.66 7.47 -9.30
C THR A 93 -2.25 7.81 -10.66
N LYS A 94 -1.40 8.11 -11.65
CA LYS A 94 -1.82 8.31 -13.05
C LYS A 94 -2.31 7.01 -13.70
N GLN A 95 -1.77 5.88 -13.24
CA GLN A 95 -2.15 4.54 -13.66
C GLN A 95 -3.16 3.93 -12.68
N GLU A 96 -4.10 3.15 -13.20
CA GLU A 96 -5.00 2.31 -12.42
C GLU A 96 -4.40 0.91 -12.19
N PHE A 97 -4.62 0.36 -11.01
CA PHE A 97 -4.12 -0.96 -10.61
C PHE A 97 -5.27 -1.82 -10.08
N THR A 98 -5.40 -3.03 -10.60
CA THR A 98 -6.38 -4.01 -10.11
C THR A 98 -5.77 -4.87 -9.00
N ASN A 99 -4.75 -5.67 -9.34
CA ASN A 99 -4.03 -6.52 -8.40
C ASN A 99 -2.65 -5.93 -8.14
N PHE A 100 -2.40 -5.54 -6.90
CA PHE A 100 -1.14 -4.95 -6.52
C PHE A 100 -0.78 -5.30 -5.09
N GLU A 101 0.50 -5.17 -4.78
CA GLU A 101 0.95 -4.98 -3.42
C GLU A 101 1.60 -3.63 -3.28
N LEU A 102 1.32 -2.97 -2.16
CA LEU A 102 1.76 -1.63 -1.86
C LEU A 102 2.40 -1.63 -0.48
N VAL A 103 3.65 -1.18 -0.42
CA VAL A 103 4.32 -0.83 0.84
C VAL A 103 4.34 0.68 0.91
N VAL A 104 3.87 1.23 2.04
CA VAL A 104 3.97 2.65 2.37
C VAL A 104 4.53 2.78 3.76
N GLU A 105 5.68 3.42 3.87
CA GLU A 105 6.19 3.91 5.14
C GLU A 105 5.69 5.34 5.34
N TRP A 106 5.29 5.67 6.56
CA TRP A 106 4.71 6.98 6.87
C TRP A 106 4.97 7.38 8.31
N ARG A 107 4.88 8.69 8.57
CA ARG A 107 4.85 9.28 9.91
C ARG A 107 4.04 10.57 9.92
N HIS A 108 3.39 10.87 11.04
CA HIS A 108 2.86 12.20 11.30
C HIS A 108 3.94 13.12 11.87
N LEU A 109 3.95 14.39 11.46
CA LEU A 109 4.86 15.40 12.02
C LEU A 109 4.24 16.24 13.15
N LYS A 110 2.96 16.06 13.39
CA LYS A 110 2.19 16.79 14.39
C LYS A 110 1.30 15.79 15.11
N SER A 111 1.11 15.99 16.41
CA SER A 111 0.10 15.26 17.18
C SER A 111 -1.28 15.43 16.54
N ALA A 112 -2.13 14.41 16.69
CA ALA A 112 -3.46 14.34 16.11
C ALA A 112 -3.47 14.40 14.56
N GLY A 113 -2.40 13.94 13.92
CA GLY A 113 -2.37 13.75 12.48
C GLY A 113 -3.43 12.74 12.00
N ASN A 114 -4.06 13.05 10.88
CA ASN A 114 -5.06 12.20 10.22
C ASN A 114 -4.77 12.20 8.71
N SER A 115 -4.72 11.01 8.12
CA SER A 115 -4.52 10.79 6.68
C SER A 115 -4.86 9.34 6.35
N GLY A 116 -4.73 8.95 5.08
CA GLY A 116 -4.94 7.57 4.68
C GLY A 116 -4.46 7.33 3.27
N VAL A 117 -4.43 6.05 2.90
CA VAL A 117 -4.25 5.60 1.52
C VAL A 117 -5.56 4.99 1.05
N PHE A 118 -6.07 5.45 -0.08
CA PHE A 118 -7.27 4.89 -0.70
C PHE A 118 -6.87 3.86 -1.76
N ALA A 119 -7.30 2.61 -1.58
CA ALA A 119 -7.22 1.56 -2.58
C ALA A 119 -8.52 1.52 -3.39
N TRP A 120 -8.40 1.33 -4.71
CA TRP A 120 -9.54 1.22 -5.64
C TRP A 120 -10.53 2.39 -5.57
N ALA A 121 -10.02 3.62 -5.38
CA ALA A 121 -10.82 4.82 -5.54
C ALA A 121 -11.14 5.04 -7.04
N ALA A 122 -12.37 4.68 -7.43
CA ALA A 122 -12.82 4.79 -8.82
C ALA A 122 -12.93 6.25 -9.28
N GLU A 123 -12.77 6.51 -10.58
CA GLU A 123 -12.88 7.85 -11.18
C GLU A 123 -14.16 8.58 -10.78
N ALA A 124 -15.30 7.87 -10.73
CA ALA A 124 -16.59 8.43 -10.33
C ALA A 124 -16.58 8.99 -8.89
N GLY A 125 -15.74 8.43 -8.01
CA GLY A 125 -15.52 8.92 -6.66
C GLY A 125 -14.48 10.02 -6.56
N LEU A 126 -13.88 10.44 -7.68
CA LEU A 126 -12.79 11.42 -7.78
C LEU A 126 -13.14 12.67 -8.62
N ALA A 127 -13.95 12.50 -9.68
CA ALA A 127 -14.16 13.51 -10.72
C ALA A 127 -14.68 14.87 -10.21
N ASP A 128 -15.56 14.86 -9.20
CA ASP A 128 -16.22 16.07 -8.69
C ASP A 128 -15.75 16.47 -7.27
N LEU A 129 -14.59 15.97 -6.83
CA LEU A 129 -14.08 16.31 -5.51
C LEU A 129 -13.73 17.79 -5.42
N LYS A 130 -14.35 18.47 -4.46
CA LYS A 130 -13.97 19.82 -4.07
C LYS A 130 -12.85 19.79 -3.03
N PRO A 131 -12.04 20.85 -2.91
CA PRO A 131 -11.11 20.98 -1.79
C PRO A 131 -11.82 20.78 -0.45
N GLY A 132 -11.18 20.07 0.47
CA GLY A 132 -11.78 19.71 1.77
C GLY A 132 -12.50 18.37 1.80
N GLN A 133 -12.71 17.72 0.65
CA GLN A 133 -13.42 16.45 0.55
C GLN A 133 -12.45 15.27 0.38
N LEU A 134 -12.92 14.08 0.75
CA LEU A 134 -12.23 12.80 0.57
C LEU A 134 -12.99 11.93 -0.46
N PRO A 135 -12.31 10.98 -1.12
CA PRO A 135 -12.95 10.05 -2.06
C PRO A 135 -14.19 9.38 -1.46
N SER A 136 -15.28 9.37 -2.21
CA SER A 136 -16.54 8.73 -1.78
C SER A 136 -16.61 7.24 -2.12
N ILE A 137 -15.66 6.75 -2.92
CA ILE A 137 -15.53 5.36 -3.38
C ILE A 137 -14.10 4.90 -3.12
N GLY A 138 -13.95 3.67 -2.65
CA GLY A 138 -12.66 3.03 -2.38
C GLY A 138 -12.56 2.53 -0.95
N ILE A 139 -11.47 1.81 -0.67
CA ILE A 139 -11.13 1.34 0.67
C ILE A 139 -10.06 2.25 1.24
N GLU A 140 -10.33 2.88 2.38
CA GLU A 140 -9.33 3.68 3.08
C GLU A 140 -8.55 2.82 4.08
N VAL A 141 -7.23 2.78 3.91
CA VAL A 141 -6.29 2.30 4.92
C VAL A 141 -5.89 3.51 5.77
N GLN A 142 -6.50 3.58 6.96
CA GLN A 142 -6.40 4.72 7.88
C GLN A 142 -4.99 4.87 8.47
N MET A 143 -4.48 6.10 8.50
CA MET A 143 -3.22 6.50 9.11
C MET A 143 -3.50 7.58 10.16
N LEU A 144 -3.86 7.16 11.37
CA LEU A 144 -4.32 8.05 12.43
C LEU A 144 -3.33 8.10 13.59
N ASP A 145 -2.94 9.31 13.98
CA ASP A 145 -2.19 9.53 15.21
C ASP A 145 -3.09 9.30 16.43
N HIS A 146 -2.56 8.66 17.47
CA HIS A 146 -3.33 8.37 18.67
C HIS A 146 -3.86 9.64 19.36
N GLY A 147 -3.13 10.76 19.27
CA GLY A 147 -3.54 12.08 19.79
C GLY A 147 -4.82 12.64 19.16
N TYR A 148 -5.31 12.02 18.08
CA TYR A 148 -6.54 12.45 17.40
C TYR A 148 -7.76 12.37 18.31
N LYS A 149 -7.83 11.34 19.17
CA LYS A 149 -8.97 11.16 20.07
C LYS A 149 -9.06 12.30 21.08
N GLU A 150 -7.96 12.62 21.75
CA GLU A 150 -7.89 13.69 22.73
C GLU A 150 -8.24 15.04 22.09
N GLN A 151 -7.72 15.30 20.88
CA GLN A 151 -8.05 16.53 20.16
C GLN A 151 -9.53 16.58 19.76
N TYR A 152 -10.11 15.46 19.34
CA TYR A 152 -11.53 15.36 19.00
C TYR A 152 -12.42 15.64 20.21
N GLU A 153 -12.12 15.04 21.36
CA GLU A 153 -12.84 15.25 22.62
C GLU A 153 -12.76 16.71 23.06
N GLN A 154 -11.58 17.32 23.01
CA GLN A 154 -11.37 18.73 23.36
C GLN A 154 -12.15 19.69 22.44
N ARG A 155 -12.18 19.41 21.13
CA ARG A 155 -12.83 20.28 20.15
C ARG A 155 -14.35 20.13 20.12
N SER A 156 -14.85 18.91 20.30
CA SER A 156 -16.28 18.59 20.11
C SER A 156 -17.07 18.40 21.39
N GLY A 157 -16.39 18.14 22.52
CA GLY A 157 -17.01 17.71 23.77
C GLY A 157 -17.62 16.30 23.73
N ARG A 158 -17.40 15.55 22.64
CA ARG A 158 -17.92 14.18 22.43
C ARG A 158 -16.81 13.16 22.64
N LYS A 159 -17.16 12.02 23.23
CA LYS A 159 -16.26 10.87 23.45
C LYS A 159 -16.20 9.95 22.24
#